data_AF-A0A679F5L6-F1
#
_entry.id   AF-A0A679F5L6-F1
#
_cell.length_a   1.000
_cell.length_b   1.000
_cell.length_c   1.000
_cell.angle_alpha   90.00
_cell.angle_beta   90.00
_cell.angle_gamma   90.00
#
_symmetry.space_group_name_H-M   'P 1'
#
loop_
_entity.id
_entity.type
_entity.pdbx_description
1 polymer ?
#
loop_
_entity_poly.entity_id
_entity_poly.type
_entity_poly.pdbx_seq_one_letter_code
_entity_poly.pdbx_strand_id
1 'polypeptide(L)'
;MISRCFRLRIALSGAALLVGLGAAAADPIRNPTAIFAGLDKTTGRIINFDVAIDETVQFGSLQVTPRVCNTRPQTEAPQTTSFVEVDEQDTGKNDAKRIFSGWMFAASPGLHGVEHPVYDVWLVDCRGGKEIVQAPAADPAAAATPAAPAPEKKRSRSRKVEPVAPVPVEAAPIGPRDSVPPEAAKAPESAEPAAAAPAEKPKKKKKKQPPAPAPATAPSPFPF
;
A
#
# COMPACT_ATOMS: atom_id res chain seq x y z
N MET A 1 -62.33 37.26 53.04
CA MET A 1 -63.29 36.60 52.12
C MET A 1 -63.29 37.40 50.82
N ILE A 2 -63.25 36.73 49.67
CA ILE A 2 -63.26 37.30 48.29
C ILE A 2 -61.87 37.67 47.72
N SER A 3 -61.28 36.72 47.00
CA SER A 3 -60.71 37.00 45.66
C SER A 3 -60.35 35.69 44.98
N ARG A 4 -61.35 35.12 44.29
CA ARG A 4 -61.15 34.24 43.13
C ARG A 4 -61.53 35.08 41.91
N CYS A 5 -60.59 35.30 41.01
CA CYS A 5 -60.76 35.20 39.55
C CYS A 5 -59.60 35.90 38.84
N PHE A 6 -59.20 35.31 37.73
CA PHE A 6 -58.25 35.83 36.75
C PHE A 6 -56.79 35.91 37.21
N ARG A 7 -55.99 34.90 36.85
CA ARG A 7 -55.03 34.98 35.71
C ARG A 7 -54.63 33.56 35.28
N LEU A 8 -55.51 32.91 34.53
CA LEU A 8 -55.10 31.92 33.54
C LEU A 8 -54.62 32.71 32.31
N ARG A 9 -53.54 32.24 31.66
CA ARG A 9 -52.84 32.76 30.46
C ARG A 9 -51.49 33.42 30.75
N ILE A 10 -50.43 32.62 30.85
CA ILE A 10 -49.27 32.67 29.93
C ILE A 10 -48.76 31.24 29.78
N ALA A 11 -49.31 30.53 28.79
CA ALA A 11 -48.71 29.35 28.20
C ALA A 11 -47.99 29.78 26.92
N LEU A 12 -46.95 29.04 26.54
CA LEU A 12 -46.18 29.12 25.28
C LEU A 12 -45.30 30.37 25.11
N SER A 13 -44.01 30.23 25.40
CA SER A 13 -42.90 30.71 24.56
C SER A 13 -41.56 30.35 25.22
N GLY A 14 -40.99 29.22 24.83
CA GLY A 14 -39.68 28.79 25.33
C GLY A 14 -39.26 27.41 24.86
N ALA A 15 -39.68 26.98 23.67
CA ALA A 15 -39.31 25.70 23.08
C ALA A 15 -39.07 25.89 21.58
N ALA A 16 -38.00 26.59 21.21
CA ALA A 16 -37.53 26.66 19.83
C ALA A 16 -36.11 27.23 19.78
N LEU A 17 -35.10 26.38 19.97
CA LEU A 17 -33.75 26.51 19.41
C LEU A 17 -32.91 25.28 19.79
N LEU A 18 -33.31 24.13 19.26
CA LEU A 18 -32.39 23.00 19.02
C LEU A 18 -32.36 22.78 17.51
N VAL A 19 -31.82 23.76 16.79
CA VAL A 19 -31.50 23.60 15.36
C VAL A 19 -30.22 22.76 15.31
N GLY A 20 -30.32 21.60 14.66
CA GLY A 20 -29.32 20.54 14.68
C GLY A 20 -27.95 20.98 14.19
N LEU A 21 -26.92 20.65 14.98
CA LEU A 21 -25.55 20.50 14.50
C LEU A 21 -25.48 19.22 13.67
N GLY A 22 -25.76 19.31 12.36
CA GLY A 22 -25.37 18.27 11.43
C GLY A 22 -23.86 18.26 11.28
N ALA A 23 -23.20 17.16 11.66
CA ALA A 23 -21.79 16.96 11.35
C ALA A 23 -21.65 16.86 9.82
N ALA A 24 -21.03 17.87 9.21
CA ALA A 24 -20.68 17.84 7.79
C ALA A 24 -19.51 16.87 7.58
N ALA A 25 -19.81 15.60 7.33
CA ALA A 25 -18.82 14.63 6.90
C ALA A 25 -18.57 14.82 5.41
N ALA A 26 -17.35 15.21 5.04
CA ALA A 26 -16.95 15.28 3.65
C ALA A 26 -16.75 13.86 3.10
N ASP A 27 -17.23 13.62 1.89
CA ASP A 27 -17.11 12.34 1.21
C ASP A 27 -15.64 11.99 0.92
N PRO A 28 -15.21 10.74 1.19
CA PRO A 28 -13.85 10.32 0.93
C PRO A 28 -13.56 10.24 -0.58
N ILE A 29 -12.34 10.60 -0.98
CA ILE A 29 -11.87 10.49 -2.36
C ILE A 29 -11.31 9.09 -2.57
N ARG A 30 -11.88 8.33 -3.52
CA ARG A 30 -11.37 7.02 -3.93
C ARG A 30 -10.15 7.18 -4.83
N ASN A 31 -9.11 6.43 -4.51
CA ASN A 31 -7.86 6.38 -5.26
C ASN A 31 -7.66 4.99 -5.88
N PRO A 32 -7.22 4.92 -7.15
CA PRO A 32 -6.92 3.66 -7.83
C PRO A 32 -5.59 3.02 -7.40
N THR A 33 -4.75 3.74 -6.67
CA THR A 33 -3.43 3.24 -6.24
C THR A 33 -3.20 3.51 -4.76
N ALA A 34 -2.80 2.47 -4.04
CA ALA A 34 -2.36 2.49 -2.66
C ALA A 34 -0.84 2.44 -2.58
N ILE A 35 -0.23 3.24 -1.71
CA ILE A 35 1.21 3.28 -1.48
C ILE A 35 1.49 2.66 -0.13
N PHE A 36 2.28 1.61 -0.12
CA PHE A 36 2.70 0.92 1.08
C PHE A 36 4.19 1.16 1.34
N ALA A 37 4.57 1.09 2.60
CA ALA A 37 5.96 0.89 3.01
C ALA A 37 6.09 -0.52 3.58
N GLY A 38 7.16 -1.19 3.16
CA GLY A 38 7.59 -2.48 3.67
C GLY A 38 8.94 -2.35 4.37
N LEU A 39 9.04 -2.76 5.63
CA LEU A 39 10.30 -2.92 6.35
C LEU A 39 10.65 -4.41 6.37
N ASP A 40 11.86 -4.74 5.96
CA ASP A 40 12.46 -6.04 6.26
C ASP A 40 13.26 -5.93 7.57
N LYS A 41 12.78 -6.60 8.61
CA LYS A 41 13.40 -6.61 9.96
C LYS A 41 14.76 -7.33 9.96
N THR A 42 15.04 -8.18 8.98
CA THR A 42 16.32 -8.89 8.84
C THR A 42 17.40 -7.98 8.27
N THR A 43 17.07 -7.18 7.26
CA THR A 43 18.02 -6.29 6.58
C THR A 43 17.97 -4.85 7.04
N GLY A 44 16.93 -4.45 7.78
CA GLY A 44 16.70 -3.08 8.24
C GLY A 44 16.34 -2.10 7.11
N ARG A 45 15.96 -2.60 5.93
CA ARG A 45 15.64 -1.76 4.75
C ARG A 45 14.14 -1.51 4.66
N ILE A 46 13.78 -0.25 4.43
CA ILE A 46 12.42 0.17 4.13
C ILE A 46 12.33 0.48 2.64
N ILE A 47 11.31 -0.06 1.98
CA ILE A 47 10.99 0.29 0.60
C ILE A 47 9.54 0.74 0.50
N ASN A 48 9.27 1.64 -0.44
CA ASN A 48 7.94 2.04 -0.80
C ASN A 48 7.56 1.36 -2.12
N PHE A 49 6.34 0.85 -2.18
CA PHE A 49 5.80 0.21 -3.37
C PHE A 49 4.35 0.62 -3.58
N ASP A 50 4.01 0.84 -4.84
CA ASP A 50 2.68 1.25 -5.28
C ASP A 50 1.92 0.01 -5.73
N VAL A 51 0.67 -0.13 -5.30
CA VAL A 51 -0.20 -1.27 -5.59
C VAL A 51 -1.53 -0.75 -6.10
N ALA A 52 -1.98 -1.22 -7.27
CA ALA A 52 -3.32 -0.87 -7.75
C ALA A 52 -4.40 -1.55 -6.88
N ILE A 53 -5.58 -0.95 -6.81
CA ILE A 53 -6.71 -1.58 -6.12
C ILE A 53 -7.06 -2.91 -6.80
N ASP A 54 -7.31 -3.93 -5.99
CA ASP A 54 -7.59 -5.31 -6.39
C ASP A 54 -6.42 -6.04 -7.08
N GLU A 55 -5.22 -5.45 -7.07
CA GLU A 55 -3.99 -6.11 -7.48
C GLU A 55 -3.25 -6.67 -6.25
N THR A 56 -2.57 -7.80 -6.44
CA THR A 56 -1.74 -8.41 -5.40
C THR A 56 -0.27 -8.20 -5.73
N VAL A 57 0.45 -7.54 -4.83
CA VAL A 57 1.91 -7.36 -4.95
C VAL A 57 2.61 -8.16 -3.86
N GLN A 58 3.74 -8.77 -4.20
CA GLN A 58 4.53 -9.56 -3.28
C GLN A 58 5.65 -8.72 -2.65
N PHE A 59 5.71 -8.72 -1.32
CA PHE A 59 6.80 -8.16 -0.52
C PHE A 59 7.38 -9.25 0.38
N GLY A 60 8.53 -9.80 -0.02
CA GLY A 60 9.14 -10.94 0.67
C GLY A 60 8.24 -12.17 0.62
N SER A 61 7.83 -12.67 1.79
CA SER A 61 6.86 -13.78 1.91
C SER A 61 5.40 -13.30 1.98
N LEU A 62 5.15 -11.99 2.00
CA LEU A 62 3.81 -11.43 2.13
C LEU A 62 3.24 -11.07 0.75
N GLN A 63 1.96 -11.34 0.55
CA GLN A 63 1.15 -10.91 -0.58
C GLN A 63 0.17 -9.85 -0.07
N VAL A 64 0.29 -8.64 -0.58
CA VAL A 64 -0.49 -7.48 -0.14
C VAL A 64 -1.51 -7.14 -1.22
N THR A 65 -2.79 -7.13 -0.85
CA THR A 65 -3.91 -6.85 -1.76
C THR A 65 -4.80 -5.75 -1.18
N PRO A 66 -4.65 -4.49 -1.61
CA PRO A 66 -5.56 -3.41 -1.23
C PRO A 66 -6.89 -3.55 -1.98
N ARG A 67 -8.01 -3.48 -1.26
CA ARG A 67 -9.37 -3.52 -1.85
C ARG A 67 -10.00 -2.14 -1.96
N VAL A 68 -9.59 -1.23 -1.09
CA VAL A 68 -10.09 0.15 -1.05
C VAL A 68 -8.95 1.04 -0.62
N CYS A 69 -8.80 2.22 -1.23
CA CYS A 69 -7.88 3.26 -0.76
C CYS A 69 -8.56 4.62 -0.90
N ASN A 70 -8.75 5.28 0.25
CA ASN A 70 -9.52 6.50 0.38
C ASN A 70 -8.69 7.60 1.03
N THR A 71 -8.80 8.83 0.53
CA THR A 71 -8.14 10.01 1.09
C THR A 71 -9.17 11.09 1.39
N ARG A 72 -9.01 11.81 2.51
CA ARG A 72 -9.86 12.97 2.82
C ARG A 72 -9.48 14.18 1.95
N PRO A 73 -10.48 15.03 1.58
CA PRO A 73 -10.19 16.27 0.89
C PRO A 73 -9.39 17.23 1.79
N GLN A 74 -8.66 18.17 1.16
CA GLN A 74 -7.79 19.13 1.85
C GLN A 74 -8.53 20.12 2.77
N THR A 75 -9.86 20.14 2.75
CA THR A 75 -10.71 20.97 3.62
C THR A 75 -10.90 20.38 5.02
N GLU A 76 -10.53 19.10 5.22
CA GLU A 76 -10.61 18.38 6.50
C GLU A 76 -9.20 17.95 6.95
N ALA A 77 -9.08 17.43 8.17
CA ALA A 77 -7.83 16.83 8.64
C ALA A 77 -7.37 15.71 7.67
N PRO A 78 -6.12 15.74 7.21
CA PRO A 78 -5.61 14.76 6.26
C PRO A 78 -5.62 13.38 6.92
N GLN A 79 -6.46 12.49 6.38
CA GLN A 79 -6.55 11.10 6.78
C GLN A 79 -6.68 10.24 5.53
N THR A 80 -5.80 9.27 5.43
CA THR A 80 -5.78 8.30 4.33
C THR A 80 -5.95 6.91 4.93
N THR A 81 -6.92 6.17 4.42
CA THR A 81 -7.28 4.83 4.91
C THR A 81 -7.38 3.84 3.78
N SER A 82 -7.00 2.59 4.04
CA SER A 82 -7.10 1.51 3.05
C SER A 82 -7.58 0.23 3.72
N PHE A 83 -8.48 -0.49 3.07
CA PHE A 83 -8.81 -1.86 3.47
C PHE A 83 -7.88 -2.80 2.73
N VAL A 84 -7.14 -3.62 3.47
CA VAL A 84 -6.06 -4.44 2.94
C VAL A 84 -6.20 -5.86 3.44
N GLU A 85 -6.04 -6.81 2.52
CA GLU A 85 -5.89 -8.22 2.80
C GLU A 85 -4.40 -8.56 2.63
N VAL A 86 -3.80 -9.20 3.62
CA VAL A 86 -2.41 -9.66 3.55
C VAL A 86 -2.37 -11.15 3.83
N ASP A 87 -1.81 -11.86 2.86
CA ASP A 87 -1.61 -13.29 2.90
C ASP A 87 -0.11 -13.61 3.01
N GLU A 88 0.24 -14.61 3.81
CA GLU A 88 1.60 -15.13 3.90
C GLU A 88 1.72 -16.37 3.01
N GLN A 89 2.73 -16.37 2.15
CA GLN A 89 3.04 -17.50 1.27
C GLN A 89 3.79 -18.56 2.07
N ASP A 90 3.17 -19.73 2.26
CA ASP A 90 3.85 -20.87 2.89
C ASP A 90 4.90 -21.44 1.90
N THR A 91 6.13 -21.67 2.37
CA THR A 91 7.22 -22.16 1.51
C THR A 91 7.13 -23.67 1.27
N GLY A 92 6.37 -24.41 2.09
CA GLY A 92 6.25 -25.86 2.03
C GLY A 92 5.00 -26.36 1.30
N LYS A 93 3.97 -25.52 1.21
CA LYS A 93 2.71 -25.81 0.50
C LYS A 93 2.40 -24.59 -0.35
N ASN A 94 2.01 -24.75 -1.61
CA ASN A 94 1.62 -23.64 -2.49
C ASN A 94 0.28 -23.01 -2.06
N ASP A 95 0.11 -22.77 -0.76
CA ASP A 95 -1.07 -22.25 -0.09
C ASP A 95 -0.71 -20.88 0.50
N ALA A 96 -1.58 -19.90 0.29
CA ALA A 96 -1.46 -18.57 0.89
C ALA A 96 -2.40 -18.49 2.09
N LYS A 97 -1.86 -18.18 3.27
CA LYS A 97 -2.64 -18.06 4.51
C LYS A 97 -2.90 -16.59 4.83
N ARG A 98 -4.16 -16.23 5.01
CA ARG A 98 -4.53 -14.88 5.46
C ARG A 98 -4.05 -14.61 6.88
N ILE A 99 -3.14 -13.64 7.01
CA ILE A 99 -2.61 -13.19 8.31
C ILE A 99 -3.25 -11.88 8.76
N PHE A 100 -3.73 -11.07 7.83
CA PHE A 100 -4.37 -9.80 8.12
C PHE A 100 -5.50 -9.50 7.14
N SER A 101 -6.57 -8.90 7.65
CA SER A 101 -7.67 -8.36 6.86
C SER A 101 -8.30 -7.23 7.66
N GLY A 102 -8.07 -6.00 7.24
CA GLY A 102 -8.54 -4.86 8.01
C GLY A 102 -8.21 -3.50 7.40
N TRP A 103 -8.64 -2.47 8.12
CA TRP A 103 -8.36 -1.07 7.78
C TRP A 103 -7.00 -0.65 8.29
N MET A 104 -6.18 -0.09 7.42
CA MET A 104 -4.89 0.54 7.73
C MET A 104 -5.03 2.06 7.62
N PHE A 105 -4.32 2.78 8.49
CA PHE A 105 -4.37 4.24 8.58
C PHE A 105 -2.98 4.83 8.34
N ALA A 106 -2.84 5.64 7.28
CA ALA A 106 -1.56 6.25 6.93
C ALA A 106 -1.03 7.19 8.02
N ALA A 107 -1.92 7.90 8.71
CA ALA A 107 -1.55 8.83 9.78
C ALA A 107 -1.17 8.13 11.10
N SER A 108 -1.46 6.83 11.23
CA SER A 108 -1.21 6.06 12.46
C SER A 108 -0.88 4.60 12.12
N PRO A 109 0.28 4.37 11.48
CA PRO A 109 0.67 3.02 11.03
C PRO A 109 0.86 2.05 12.20
N GLY A 110 1.23 2.52 13.39
CA GLY A 110 1.39 1.68 14.58
C GLY A 110 0.07 1.16 15.18
N LEU A 111 -1.09 1.65 14.72
CA LEU A 111 -2.38 1.17 15.22
C LEU A 111 -2.88 -0.05 14.43
N HIS A 112 -2.72 -0.02 13.11
CA HIS A 112 -3.22 -1.06 12.21
C HIS A 112 -2.24 -1.34 11.05
N GLY A 113 -0.97 -1.52 11.39
CA GLY A 113 0.08 -2.08 10.53
C GLY A 113 0.07 -3.60 10.57
N VAL A 114 0.53 -4.26 9.50
CA VAL A 114 0.88 -5.68 9.56
C VAL A 114 2.27 -5.79 10.14
N GLU A 115 2.34 -6.34 11.34
CA GLU A 115 3.59 -6.68 12.03
C GLU A 115 3.82 -8.18 11.89
N HIS A 116 4.69 -8.59 10.98
CA HIS A 116 5.08 -9.98 10.81
C HIS A 116 6.49 -10.19 11.41
N PRO A 117 6.86 -11.42 11.86
CA PRO A 117 8.15 -11.64 12.52
C PRO A 117 9.38 -11.21 11.71
N VAL A 118 9.26 -11.21 10.38
CA VAL A 118 10.34 -10.89 9.44
C VAL A 118 10.09 -9.58 8.68
N TYR A 119 8.83 -9.20 8.46
CA TYR A 119 8.46 -8.11 7.56
C TYR A 119 7.39 -7.26 8.23
N ASP A 120 7.41 -5.94 8.03
CA ASP A 120 6.31 -5.07 8.43
C ASP A 120 5.78 -4.34 7.22
N VAL A 121 4.46 -4.24 7.10
CA VAL A 121 3.82 -3.53 6.00
C VAL A 121 2.79 -2.57 6.57
N TRP A 122 2.84 -1.32 6.13
CA TRP A 122 1.86 -0.32 6.51
C TRP A 122 1.54 0.62 5.34
N LEU A 123 0.33 1.17 5.38
CA LEU A 123 -0.13 2.18 4.42
C LEU A 123 0.63 3.48 4.65
N VAL A 124 1.09 4.11 3.56
CA VAL A 124 1.76 5.41 3.58
C VAL A 124 0.86 6.48 2.97
N ASP A 125 0.23 6.20 1.83
CA ASP A 125 -0.63 7.16 1.14
C ASP A 125 -1.51 6.48 0.09
N CYS A 126 -2.46 7.21 -0.51
CA CYS A 126 -3.19 6.80 -1.70
C CYS A 126 -3.05 7.88 -2.79
N ARG A 127 -2.97 7.49 -4.07
CA ARG A 127 -2.84 8.44 -5.18
C ARG A 127 -3.67 8.05 -6.40
N GLY A 128 -3.85 9.03 -7.30
CA GLY A 128 -4.50 8.88 -8.60
C GLY A 128 -6.02 9.11 -8.58
N GLY A 129 -6.61 9.32 -7.40
CA GLY A 129 -8.04 9.54 -7.22
C GLY A 129 -8.43 11.00 -7.39
N LYS A 130 -9.44 11.24 -8.25
CA LYS A 130 -10.17 12.51 -8.30
C LYS A 130 -11.66 12.34 -7.97
N GLU A 131 -12.06 11.12 -7.65
CA GLU A 131 -13.46 10.73 -7.51
C GLU A 131 -13.89 10.77 -6.06
N ILE A 132 -14.77 11.70 -5.74
CA ILE A 132 -15.38 11.88 -4.41
C ILE A 132 -16.53 10.87 -4.30
N VAL A 133 -16.45 9.94 -3.36
CA VAL A 133 -17.48 8.91 -3.15
C VAL A 133 -18.61 9.50 -2.34
N GLN A 134 -19.67 9.95 -2.99
CA GLN A 134 -20.89 10.33 -2.29
C GLN A 134 -21.44 9.12 -1.51
N ALA A 135 -21.52 9.26 -0.19
CA ALA A 135 -22.20 8.29 0.65
C ALA A 135 -23.65 8.15 0.12
N PRO A 136 -24.10 6.94 -0.28
CA PRO A 136 -25.46 6.80 -0.79
C PRO A 136 -26.42 7.20 0.33
N ALA A 137 -27.24 8.22 0.06
CA ALA A 137 -28.34 8.60 0.93
C ALA A 137 -29.20 7.35 1.16
N ALA A 138 -29.44 7.01 2.42
CA ALA A 138 -30.31 5.91 2.77
C ALA A 138 -31.74 6.24 2.31
N ASP A 139 -32.19 5.67 1.19
CA ASP A 139 -33.60 5.64 0.81
C ASP A 139 -34.34 4.61 1.70
N PRO A 140 -35.28 5.01 2.56
CA PRO A 140 -35.98 4.09 3.47
C PRO A 140 -37.15 3.32 2.82
N ALA A 141 -37.19 3.17 1.49
CA ALA A 141 -38.37 2.67 0.78
C ALA A 141 -38.32 1.20 0.32
N ALA A 142 -37.21 0.47 0.53
CA ALA A 142 -37.08 -0.93 0.10
C ALA A 142 -37.29 -1.92 1.26
N ALA A 143 -38.45 -1.88 1.90
CA ALA A 143 -38.88 -2.91 2.86
C ALA A 143 -40.39 -3.20 2.75
N ALA A 144 -40.75 -4.10 1.82
CA ALA A 144 -41.91 -5.03 1.84
C ALA A 144 -41.95 -5.70 0.44
N THR A 145 -41.92 -7.03 0.26
CA THR A 145 -42.92 -8.01 0.71
C THR A 145 -42.31 -9.44 0.71
N PRO A 146 -42.76 -10.37 1.59
CA PRO A 146 -42.27 -11.75 1.66
C PRO A 146 -43.09 -12.74 0.80
N ALA A 147 -42.47 -13.86 0.38
CA ALA A 147 -42.97 -15.25 0.47
C ALA A 147 -42.28 -16.21 -0.54
N ALA A 148 -41.85 -17.37 -0.03
CA ALA A 148 -41.18 -18.53 -0.66
C ALA A 148 -42.17 -19.42 -1.48
N PRO A 149 -41.83 -20.63 -2.03
CA PRO A 149 -40.59 -21.43 -1.97
C PRO A 149 -40.09 -22.05 -3.30
N ALA A 150 -39.00 -22.82 -3.18
CA ALA A 150 -38.16 -23.46 -4.22
C ALA A 150 -38.86 -24.44 -5.18
N PRO A 151 -38.16 -24.82 -6.28
CA PRO A 151 -37.77 -26.23 -6.37
C PRO A 151 -36.31 -26.46 -6.75
N GLU A 152 -35.79 -27.52 -6.15
CA GLU A 152 -34.57 -28.25 -6.42
C GLU A 152 -34.40 -28.64 -7.90
N LYS A 153 -33.18 -28.52 -8.46
CA LYS A 153 -32.60 -29.52 -9.38
C LYS A 153 -31.14 -29.26 -9.75
N LYS A 154 -30.34 -30.28 -9.43
CA LYS A 154 -29.19 -30.83 -10.19
C LYS A 154 -27.84 -30.13 -10.07
N ARG A 155 -26.99 -30.77 -9.26
CA ARG A 155 -25.58 -31.09 -9.56
C ARG A 155 -25.30 -31.07 -11.07
N SER A 156 -24.43 -30.17 -11.51
CA SER A 156 -23.58 -30.43 -12.67
C SER A 156 -22.22 -29.74 -12.53
N ARG A 157 -21.26 -30.55 -12.06
CA ARG A 157 -19.85 -30.61 -12.44
C ARG A 157 -19.00 -29.34 -12.26
N SER A 158 -18.20 -29.37 -11.20
CA SER A 158 -16.86 -28.77 -11.15
C SER A 158 -16.17 -28.88 -12.51
N ARG A 159 -15.86 -27.74 -13.12
CA ARG A 159 -14.91 -27.69 -14.23
C ARG A 159 -13.53 -27.88 -13.62
N LYS A 160 -13.02 -29.12 -13.72
CA LYS A 160 -11.65 -29.46 -13.39
C LYS A 160 -10.74 -28.69 -14.36
N VAL A 161 -10.00 -27.71 -13.84
CA VAL A 161 -8.85 -27.14 -14.53
C VAL A 161 -7.69 -28.08 -14.21
N GLU A 162 -7.23 -28.80 -15.23
CA GLU A 162 -6.12 -29.73 -15.14
C GLU A 162 -4.80 -28.93 -15.16
N PRO A 163 -3.91 -29.05 -14.17
CA PRO A 163 -2.60 -28.43 -14.23
C PRO A 163 -1.73 -29.16 -15.24
N VAL A 164 -1.17 -28.42 -16.21
CA VAL A 164 -0.11 -28.93 -17.09
C VAL A 164 1.15 -29.13 -16.24
N ALA A 165 1.63 -30.37 -16.19
CA ALA A 165 2.85 -30.73 -15.48
C ALA A 165 4.10 -30.13 -16.15
N PRO A 166 5.11 -29.67 -15.38
CA PRO A 166 6.42 -29.33 -15.94
C PRO A 166 7.13 -30.60 -16.42
N VAL A 167 7.76 -30.50 -17.59
CA VAL A 167 8.62 -31.53 -18.21
C VAL A 167 9.80 -31.87 -17.28
N PRO A 168 10.11 -33.15 -17.04
CA PRO A 168 11.30 -33.56 -16.31
C PRO A 168 12.55 -33.26 -17.13
N VAL A 169 13.46 -32.45 -16.58
CA VAL A 169 14.84 -32.37 -17.07
C VAL A 169 15.62 -33.51 -16.43
N GLU A 170 16.00 -34.45 -17.28
CA GLU A 170 16.72 -35.68 -16.96
C GLU A 170 18.08 -35.38 -16.31
N ALA A 171 18.38 -36.13 -15.26
CA ALA A 171 19.64 -36.07 -14.53
C ALA A 171 20.80 -36.53 -15.41
N ALA A 172 21.78 -35.66 -15.63
CA ALA A 172 23.05 -36.06 -16.22
C ALA A 172 23.84 -36.90 -15.19
N PRO A 173 24.39 -38.07 -15.57
CA PRO A 173 25.14 -38.92 -14.66
C PRO A 173 26.51 -38.32 -14.32
N ILE A 174 26.81 -38.29 -13.03
CA ILE A 174 28.15 -38.07 -12.48
C ILE A 174 29.00 -39.29 -12.86
N GLY A 175 29.85 -39.15 -13.87
CA GLY A 175 30.87 -40.14 -14.22
C GLY A 175 32.16 -39.91 -13.42
N PRO A 176 32.85 -40.97 -12.93
CA PRO A 176 34.11 -40.84 -12.23
C PRO A 176 35.30 -40.88 -13.22
N ARG A 177 36.24 -39.94 -13.07
CA ARG A 177 37.59 -40.06 -13.63
C ARG A 177 38.63 -39.53 -12.67
N ASP A 178 39.37 -40.50 -12.12
CA ASP A 178 40.57 -40.41 -11.31
C ASP A 178 41.77 -39.74 -12.00
N SER A 179 42.76 -39.38 -11.15
CA SER A 179 44.20 -39.12 -11.38
C SER A 179 44.56 -37.65 -11.67
N VAL A 180 45.32 -36.93 -10.82
CA VAL A 180 46.71 -37.19 -10.38
C VAL A 180 47.01 -36.55 -8.99
N PRO A 181 47.79 -37.19 -8.08
CA PRO A 181 48.37 -36.58 -6.86
C PRO A 181 49.93 -36.42 -6.95
N PRO A 182 50.66 -36.02 -5.89
CA PRO A 182 50.88 -34.67 -5.35
C PRO A 182 52.36 -34.23 -5.39
N GLU A 183 52.67 -32.94 -5.24
CA GLU A 183 54.01 -32.52 -4.79
C GLU A 183 53.92 -31.49 -3.66
N ALA A 184 54.80 -31.69 -2.68
CA ALA A 184 54.71 -31.19 -1.32
C ALA A 184 55.65 -30.00 -1.05
N ALA A 185 55.49 -29.46 0.16
CA ALA A 185 56.35 -28.49 0.87
C ALA A 185 56.08 -27.01 0.47
N LYS A 186 56.00 -26.04 1.38
CA LYS A 186 56.41 -25.94 2.79
C LYS A 186 55.80 -24.63 3.35
N ALA A 187 55.25 -24.65 4.56
CA ALA A 187 55.20 -23.46 5.44
C ALA A 187 56.53 -23.44 6.24
N PRO A 188 57.06 -22.30 6.75
CA PRO A 188 56.32 -21.37 7.61
C PRO A 188 56.76 -19.88 7.54
N GLU A 189 56.13 -19.09 8.41
CA GLU A 189 56.75 -18.06 9.24
C GLU A 189 56.47 -16.58 8.92
N SER A 190 55.71 -15.98 9.86
CA SER A 190 55.86 -14.64 10.45
C SER A 190 55.90 -13.40 9.55
N ALA A 191 54.88 -12.55 9.71
CA ALA A 191 55.01 -11.21 10.34
C ALA A 191 53.95 -10.23 9.81
N GLU A 192 53.09 -9.75 10.71
CA GLU A 192 52.56 -8.38 10.70
C GLU A 192 53.30 -7.62 11.82
N PRO A 193 53.28 -6.28 11.93
CA PRO A 193 52.74 -5.25 11.03
C PRO A 193 53.72 -4.06 10.78
N ALA A 194 53.50 -3.23 9.76
CA ALA A 194 54.07 -1.87 9.75
C ALA A 194 53.25 -0.91 8.88
N ALA A 195 52.83 0.18 9.52
CA ALA A 195 52.14 1.32 8.96
C ALA A 195 53.00 2.12 7.98
N ALA A 196 52.39 2.66 6.91
CA ALA A 196 52.78 3.94 6.31
C ALA A 196 51.69 4.42 5.32
N ALA A 197 51.10 5.58 5.60
CA ALA A 197 50.55 6.51 4.61
C ALA A 197 51.40 7.81 4.68
N PRO A 198 51.28 8.81 3.77
CA PRO A 198 50.52 8.90 2.51
C PRO A 198 51.38 9.41 1.32
N ALA A 199 50.87 9.30 0.08
CA ALA A 199 51.40 10.08 -1.05
C ALA A 199 50.27 10.56 -1.98
N GLU A 200 50.54 11.71 -2.59
CA GLU A 200 49.63 12.75 -3.06
C GLU A 200 49.08 12.55 -4.50
N LYS A 201 47.97 13.23 -4.80
CA LYS A 201 47.11 13.13 -6.01
C LYS A 201 47.76 13.65 -7.31
N PRO A 202 47.29 13.17 -8.49
CA PRO A 202 47.16 13.99 -9.68
C PRO A 202 45.70 14.36 -10.00
N LYS A 203 45.48 15.63 -10.35
CA LYS A 203 44.19 16.28 -10.64
C LYS A 203 43.61 15.94 -12.02
N LYS A 204 42.28 15.69 -12.03
CA LYS A 204 41.22 16.11 -12.98
C LYS A 204 41.56 16.35 -14.46
N LYS A 205 40.91 15.59 -15.36
CA LYS A 205 40.39 16.11 -16.64
C LYS A 205 38.86 16.12 -16.63
N LYS A 206 38.31 17.31 -16.42
CA LYS A 206 36.88 17.66 -16.48
C LYS A 206 36.47 17.68 -17.96
N LYS A 207 35.65 16.72 -18.39
CA LYS A 207 35.05 16.67 -19.74
C LYS A 207 34.15 17.91 -19.89
N LYS A 208 34.56 18.85 -20.74
CA LYS A 208 33.87 20.12 -21.00
C LYS A 208 32.68 19.83 -21.93
N GLN A 209 31.47 20.07 -21.43
CA GLN A 209 30.24 20.03 -22.21
C GLN A 209 30.20 21.27 -23.13
N PRO A 210 29.85 21.15 -24.42
CA PRO A 210 29.70 22.31 -25.29
C PRO A 210 28.47 23.13 -24.87
N PRO A 211 28.52 24.48 -24.99
CA PRO A 211 27.43 25.36 -24.58
C PRO A 211 26.24 25.28 -25.55
N ALA A 212 25.02 25.37 -25.00
CA ALA A 212 23.79 25.56 -25.75
C ALA A 212 23.78 26.93 -26.47
N PRO A 213 23.15 27.05 -27.64
CA PRO A 213 23.03 28.33 -28.34
C PRO A 213 22.06 29.28 -27.60
N ALA A 214 22.53 30.51 -27.37
CA ALA A 214 21.73 31.62 -26.82
C ALA A 214 20.75 32.18 -27.86
N PRO A 215 19.64 32.83 -27.43
CA PRO A 215 18.60 33.35 -28.31
C PRO A 215 19.09 34.58 -29.10
N ALA A 216 18.75 34.62 -30.39
CA ALA A 216 19.02 35.77 -31.24
C ALA A 216 18.02 36.90 -30.95
N THR A 217 18.50 37.96 -30.31
CA THR A 217 17.86 39.28 -30.27
C THR A 217 18.49 40.16 -31.34
N ALA A 218 17.68 40.74 -32.23
CA ALA A 218 18.11 41.79 -33.17
C ALA A 218 16.87 42.61 -33.63
N PRO A 219 17.04 43.82 -34.17
CA PRO A 219 16.52 45.04 -33.54
C PRO A 219 15.39 45.73 -34.34
N SER A 220 14.56 46.50 -33.65
CA SER A 220 13.72 47.54 -34.29
C SER A 220 14.60 48.64 -34.87
N PRO A 221 14.37 49.04 -36.13
CA PRO A 221 14.23 50.48 -36.39
C PRO A 221 13.41 50.77 -37.66
N PHE A 222 12.26 51.43 -37.59
CA PHE A 222 11.85 52.38 -38.65
C PHE A 222 10.86 53.43 -38.11
N PRO A 223 11.11 54.72 -38.33
CA PRO A 223 10.14 55.80 -38.15
C PRO A 223 9.39 56.04 -39.47
N PHE A 224 8.07 56.12 -39.45
CA PHE A 224 7.17 56.97 -40.27
C PHE A 224 5.72 56.73 -39.86
#